data_AF-A0AAU7WZK7-F1
#
_entry.id   AF-A0AAU7WZK7-F1
#
_cell.length_a   1.000
_cell.length_b   1.000
_cell.length_c   1.000
_cell.angle_alpha   90.00
_cell.angle_beta   90.00
_cell.angle_gamma   90.00
#
_symmetry.space_group_name_H-M   'P 1'
#
loop_
_entity.id
_entity.type
_entity.pdbx_description
1 polymer ?
#
loop_
_entity_poly.entity_id
_entity_poly.type
_entity_poly.pdbx_seq_one_letter_code
_entity_poly.pdbx_strand_id
1 'polypeptide(L)'
;MSYPEAYRQGCLAVSKDMVDAEVIDQAQKFDLDELANAAYWHAVETLIDCEPEFISSAFYDLVPRGGGPRLGKLWGRTYYPEGSVEWAAQVIDEKESRRLVFRINSDVWSMDGLTITTADGSLYDLVITGQRINGREYTNIDDPDAYRALADQALIALENHDFETYRRARPLLLAAAFKKCAVCLDRFTLREDCHACNGRGFFARDGVTSTV
;
A
#
# COMPACT_ATOMS: atom_id res chain seq x y z
N MET A 1 -6.88 -0.63 -9.83
CA MET A 1 -6.32 0.74 -9.92
C MET A 1 -5.65 1.03 -8.59
N SER A 2 -4.32 1.03 -8.55
CA SER A 2 -3.58 0.74 -7.30
C SER A 2 -3.35 1.95 -6.40
N TYR A 3 -3.54 3.17 -6.92
CA TYR A 3 -3.30 4.44 -6.22
C TYR A 3 -4.39 5.49 -6.54
N PRO A 4 -5.61 5.34 -6.01
CA PRO A 4 -6.72 6.24 -6.31
C PRO A 4 -6.44 7.69 -5.85
N GLU A 5 -5.69 7.91 -4.77
CA GLU A 5 -5.31 9.25 -4.29
C GLU A 5 -4.45 10.01 -5.31
N ALA A 6 -3.41 9.36 -5.85
CA ALA A 6 -2.50 9.97 -6.81
C ALA A 6 -3.24 10.32 -8.11
N TYR A 7 -4.15 9.45 -8.54
CA TYR A 7 -4.97 9.71 -9.72
C TYR A 7 -5.93 10.89 -9.50
N ARG A 8 -6.62 10.93 -8.35
CA ARG A 8 -7.46 12.08 -7.98
C ARG A 8 -6.66 13.38 -7.98
N GLN A 9 -5.49 13.40 -7.35
CA GLN A 9 -4.63 14.59 -7.33
C GLN A 9 -4.20 15.01 -8.75
N GLY A 10 -3.86 14.05 -9.61
CA GLY A 10 -3.56 14.32 -11.02
C GLY A 10 -4.75 14.93 -11.76
N CYS A 11 -5.96 14.37 -11.61
CA CYS A 11 -7.17 14.91 -12.23
C CYS A 11 -7.48 16.35 -11.76
N LEU A 12 -7.37 16.62 -10.46
CA LEU A 12 -7.60 17.95 -9.90
C LEU A 12 -6.55 18.98 -10.36
N ALA A 13 -5.30 18.54 -10.57
CA ALA A 13 -4.25 19.39 -11.12
C ALA A 13 -4.52 19.71 -12.59
N VAL A 14 -4.90 18.71 -13.40
CA VAL A 14 -5.22 18.88 -14.81
C VAL A 14 -6.45 19.78 -15.00
N SER A 15 -7.50 19.63 -14.19
CA SER A 15 -8.70 20.49 -14.28
C SER A 15 -8.37 21.95 -13.95
N LYS A 16 -7.46 22.18 -13.00
CA LYS A 16 -6.93 23.51 -12.69
C LYS A 16 -6.16 24.09 -13.89
N ASP A 17 -5.24 23.32 -14.46
CA ASP A 17 -4.45 23.75 -15.62
C ASP A 17 -5.34 24.08 -16.83
N MET A 18 -6.45 23.35 -17.02
CA MET A 18 -7.43 23.62 -18.08
C MET A 18 -8.18 24.95 -17.90
N VAL A 19 -8.49 25.34 -16.66
CA VAL A 19 -9.06 26.67 -16.37
C VAL A 19 -8.02 27.77 -16.58
N ASP A 20 -6.79 27.55 -16.08
CA ASP A 20 -5.70 28.52 -16.23
C ASP A 20 -5.34 28.73 -17.72
N ALA A 21 -5.57 27.72 -18.57
CA ALA A 21 -5.42 27.78 -20.02
C ALA A 21 -6.68 28.24 -20.78
N GLU A 22 -7.76 28.63 -20.07
CA GLU A 22 -9.05 29.08 -20.63
C GLU A 22 -9.72 28.05 -21.57
N VAL A 23 -9.40 26.76 -21.41
CA VAL A 23 -9.99 25.66 -22.20
C VAL A 23 -11.39 25.31 -21.68
N ILE A 24 -11.58 25.45 -20.36
CA ILE A 24 -12.85 25.21 -19.68
C ILE A 24 -13.15 26.37 -18.73
N ASP A 25 -14.43 26.56 -18.41
CA ASP A 25 -14.85 27.53 -17.40
C ASP A 25 -14.84 26.94 -15.97
N GLN A 26 -15.12 27.80 -14.99
CA GLN A 26 -15.11 27.41 -13.57
C GLN A 26 -16.21 26.41 -13.21
N ALA A 27 -17.35 26.41 -13.92
CA ALA A 27 -18.44 25.48 -13.67
C ALA A 27 -18.07 24.08 -14.21
N GLN A 28 -17.49 24.02 -15.40
CA GLN A 28 -16.96 22.79 -15.99
C GLN A 28 -15.85 22.18 -15.13
N LYS A 29 -14.96 23.01 -14.55
CA LYS A 29 -13.97 22.52 -13.58
C LYS A 29 -14.64 21.87 -12.37
N PHE A 30 -15.69 22.47 -11.84
CA PHE A 30 -16.42 21.91 -10.71
C PHE A 30 -16.98 20.52 -11.06
N ASP A 31 -17.60 20.36 -12.23
CA ASP A 31 -18.12 19.07 -12.68
C ASP A 31 -17.02 18.01 -12.83
N LEU A 32 -15.86 18.37 -13.39
CA LEU A 32 -14.72 17.47 -13.54
C LEU A 32 -14.11 17.06 -12.18
N ASP A 33 -14.00 18.00 -11.24
CA ASP A 33 -13.52 17.72 -9.90
C ASP A 33 -14.47 16.78 -9.15
N GLU A 34 -15.78 16.98 -9.29
CA GLU A 34 -16.79 16.10 -8.70
C GLU A 34 -16.74 14.69 -9.27
N LEU A 35 -16.54 14.54 -10.58
CA LEU A 35 -16.32 13.22 -11.20
C LEU A 35 -15.04 12.54 -10.68
N ALA A 36 -13.94 13.28 -10.55
CA ALA A 36 -12.70 12.76 -9.99
C ALA A 36 -12.87 12.35 -8.50
N ASN A 37 -13.62 13.13 -7.74
CA ASN A 37 -13.97 12.82 -6.36
C ASN A 37 -14.84 11.56 -6.29
N ALA A 38 -15.89 11.45 -7.09
CA ALA A 38 -16.78 10.30 -7.13
C ALA A 38 -16.04 9.00 -7.52
N ALA A 39 -15.18 9.06 -8.54
CA ALA A 39 -14.34 7.94 -8.93
C ALA A 39 -13.36 7.53 -7.82
N TYR A 40 -12.76 8.51 -7.14
CA TYR A 40 -11.93 8.27 -5.96
C TYR A 40 -12.72 7.57 -4.85
N TRP A 41 -13.94 8.00 -4.55
CA TRP A 41 -14.78 7.40 -3.51
C TRP A 41 -15.15 5.96 -3.82
N HIS A 42 -15.61 5.70 -5.04
CA HIS A 42 -15.92 4.35 -5.47
C HIS A 42 -14.69 3.44 -5.37
N ALA A 43 -13.52 3.95 -5.77
CA ALA A 43 -12.26 3.21 -5.64
C ALA A 43 -11.89 2.98 -4.16
N VAL A 44 -12.04 3.98 -3.29
CA VAL A 44 -11.76 3.82 -1.86
C VAL A 44 -12.65 2.77 -1.22
N GLU A 45 -13.96 2.80 -1.46
CA GLU A 45 -14.90 1.84 -0.89
C GLU A 45 -14.64 0.41 -1.37
N THR A 46 -14.18 0.25 -2.61
CA THR A 46 -13.92 -1.07 -3.21
C THR A 46 -12.52 -1.60 -2.94
N LEU A 47 -11.51 -0.73 -2.78
CA LEU A 47 -10.10 -1.12 -2.65
C LEU A 47 -9.66 -1.43 -1.21
N ILE A 48 -10.48 -1.18 -0.18
CA ILE A 48 -10.12 -1.56 1.21
C ILE A 48 -9.88 -3.07 1.32
N ASP A 49 -10.55 -3.86 0.48
CA ASP A 49 -10.47 -5.31 0.52
C ASP A 49 -9.38 -5.89 -0.42
N CYS A 50 -8.63 -5.03 -1.13
CA CYS A 50 -7.53 -5.46 -1.97
C CYS A 50 -6.21 -5.56 -1.19
N GLU A 51 -5.44 -6.61 -1.44
CA GLU A 51 -4.06 -6.70 -0.96
C GLU A 51 -3.24 -5.51 -1.51
N PRO A 52 -2.35 -4.92 -0.70
CA PRO A 52 -1.51 -3.82 -1.14
C PRO A 52 -0.56 -4.31 -2.22
N GLU A 53 -0.59 -3.64 -3.36
CA GLU A 53 0.49 -3.73 -4.33
C GLU A 53 1.75 -3.02 -3.79
N PHE A 54 2.85 -3.07 -4.54
CA PHE A 54 4.05 -2.32 -4.20
C PHE A 54 3.79 -0.80 -4.15
N ILE A 55 3.97 -0.24 -2.96
CA ILE A 55 3.89 1.17 -2.57
C ILE A 55 5.25 1.84 -2.67
N SER A 56 5.37 2.81 -3.59
CA SER A 56 6.62 3.53 -3.84
C SER A 56 7.08 4.43 -2.69
N SER A 57 6.21 4.77 -1.75
CA SER A 57 6.56 5.53 -0.54
C SER A 57 6.84 4.66 0.68
N ALA A 58 6.78 3.33 0.56
CA ALA A 58 7.03 2.41 1.65
C ALA A 58 8.50 1.98 1.75
N PHE A 59 8.84 1.45 2.92
CA PHE A 59 10.10 0.79 3.22
C PHE A 59 9.86 -0.71 3.28
N TYR A 60 10.78 -1.49 2.71
CA TYR A 60 10.65 -2.94 2.67
C TYR A 60 11.93 -3.62 3.10
N ASP A 61 11.78 -4.78 3.72
CA ASP A 61 12.82 -5.78 3.86
C ASP A 61 12.60 -6.86 2.77
N LEU A 62 13.67 -7.24 2.07
CA LEU A 62 13.65 -8.33 1.10
C LEU A 62 14.08 -9.62 1.79
N VAL A 63 13.18 -10.60 1.88
CA VAL A 63 13.40 -11.86 2.62
C VAL A 63 13.13 -13.07 1.73
N PRO A 64 13.86 -14.19 1.90
CA PRO A 64 13.54 -15.44 1.20
C PRO A 64 12.17 -15.95 1.63
N ARG A 65 11.34 -16.37 0.67
CA ARG A 65 9.99 -16.91 0.96
C ARG A 65 10.01 -18.20 1.79
N GLY A 66 11.10 -18.97 1.69
CA GLY A 66 11.33 -20.16 2.52
C GLY A 66 11.79 -19.87 3.95
N GLY A 67 11.86 -18.59 4.34
CA GLY A 67 12.49 -18.16 5.59
C GLY A 67 14.01 -18.04 5.45
N GLY A 68 14.59 -17.11 6.21
CA GLY A 68 16.03 -16.84 6.16
C GLY A 68 16.36 -15.40 6.56
N PRO A 69 17.65 -15.04 6.59
CA PRO A 69 18.06 -13.68 6.86
C PRO A 69 17.60 -12.74 5.75
N ARG A 70 17.36 -11.48 6.12
CA ARG A 70 17.12 -10.39 5.18
C ARG A 70 18.31 -10.23 4.22
N LEU A 71 18.03 -10.12 2.91
CA LEU A 71 19.06 -9.87 1.89
C LEU A 71 19.39 -8.38 1.71
N GLY A 72 18.44 -7.52 2.04
CA GLY A 72 18.60 -6.08 1.97
C GLY A 72 17.28 -5.36 2.17
N LYS A 73 17.28 -4.06 1.88
CA LYS A 73 16.14 -3.17 2.08
C LYS A 73 15.80 -2.43 0.81
N LEU A 74 14.51 -2.18 0.58
CA LEU A 74 14.06 -1.19 -0.39
C LEU A 74 13.56 0.05 0.33
N TRP A 75 14.05 1.21 -0.10
CA TRP A 75 13.50 2.51 0.27
C TRP A 75 12.79 3.09 -0.94
N GLY A 76 11.47 2.98 -0.93
CA GLY A 76 10.66 3.19 -2.11
C GLY A 76 11.14 2.28 -3.24
N ARG A 77 11.69 2.88 -4.29
CA ARG A 77 12.12 2.16 -5.50
C ARG A 77 13.58 1.75 -5.48
N THR A 78 14.36 2.11 -4.47
CA THR A 78 15.82 1.90 -4.47
C THR A 78 16.19 0.76 -3.53
N TYR A 79 16.94 -0.22 -4.02
CA TYR A 79 17.39 -1.38 -3.25
C TYR A 79 18.82 -1.21 -2.74
N TYR A 80 19.01 -1.53 -1.47
CA TYR A 80 20.28 -1.54 -0.75
C TYR A 80 20.51 -2.96 -0.21
N PRO A 81 21.58 -3.65 -0.65
CA PRO A 81 21.97 -4.94 -0.07
C PRO A 81 22.28 -4.82 1.42
N GLU A 82 22.09 -5.92 2.16
CA GLU A 82 22.39 -5.97 3.58
C GLU A 82 23.86 -5.60 3.84
N GLY A 83 24.08 -4.66 4.77
CA GLY A 83 25.41 -4.16 5.10
C GLY A 83 26.01 -3.16 4.10
N SER A 84 25.31 -2.82 3.02
CA SER A 84 25.76 -1.81 2.05
C SER A 84 25.08 -0.46 2.27
N VAL A 85 25.87 0.61 2.11
CA VAL A 85 25.34 2.00 2.02
C VAL A 85 25.10 2.43 0.57
N GLU A 86 25.65 1.70 -0.39
CA GLU A 86 25.43 1.93 -1.81
C GLU A 86 24.21 1.17 -2.30
N TRP A 87 23.44 1.83 -3.16
CA TRP A 87 22.30 1.20 -3.82
C TRP A 87 22.79 0.29 -4.94
N ALA A 88 22.18 -0.90 -5.04
CA ALA A 88 22.56 -1.91 -6.03
C ALA A 88 21.55 -2.05 -7.17
N ALA A 89 20.28 -1.76 -6.90
CA ALA A 89 19.21 -1.92 -7.89
C ALA A 89 18.09 -0.89 -7.73
N GLN A 90 17.26 -0.78 -8.76
CA GLN A 90 16.09 0.08 -8.75
C GLN A 90 14.86 -0.65 -9.32
N VAL A 91 13.70 -0.38 -8.73
CA VAL A 91 12.40 -0.86 -9.23
C VAL A 91 11.98 -0.01 -10.42
N ILE A 92 11.79 -0.67 -11.56
CA ILE A 92 11.33 -0.07 -12.82
C ILE A 92 9.95 -0.65 -13.15
N ASP A 93 9.00 0.23 -13.48
CA ASP A 93 7.71 -0.17 -14.04
C ASP A 93 7.83 -0.14 -15.57
N GLU A 94 7.63 -1.28 -16.21
CA GLU A 94 7.32 -1.36 -17.65
C GLU A 94 5.83 -1.66 -17.80
N LYS A 95 5.25 -1.35 -18.97
CA LYS A 95 3.79 -1.31 -19.24
C LYS A 95 2.93 -2.34 -18.49
N GLU A 96 3.41 -3.58 -18.39
CA GLU A 96 2.70 -4.68 -17.71
C GLU A 96 3.58 -5.49 -16.76
N SER A 97 4.81 -5.04 -16.48
CA SER A 97 5.72 -5.78 -15.60
C SER A 97 6.55 -4.83 -14.75
N ARG A 98 6.61 -5.13 -13.45
CA ARG A 98 7.55 -4.47 -12.54
C ARG A 98 8.79 -5.34 -12.40
N ARG A 99 9.97 -4.71 -12.37
CA ARG A 99 11.24 -5.43 -12.25
C ARG A 99 12.21 -4.69 -11.34
N LEU A 100 13.02 -5.45 -10.61
CA LEU A 100 14.17 -4.94 -9.87
C LEU A 100 15.40 -5.09 -10.77
N VAL A 101 15.97 -3.97 -11.20
CA VAL A 101 17.06 -3.93 -12.17
C VAL A 101 18.36 -3.54 -11.47
N PHE A 102 19.34 -4.44 -11.51
CA PHE A 102 20.63 -4.26 -10.86
C PHE A 102 21.61 -3.51 -11.74
N ARG A 103 22.29 -2.52 -11.16
CA ARG A 103 23.24 -1.66 -11.87
C ARG A 103 24.53 -2.37 -12.24
N ILE A 104 25.05 -3.21 -11.35
CA ILE A 104 26.44 -3.70 -11.41
C ILE A 104 26.58 -4.92 -12.32
N ASN A 105 25.64 -5.87 -12.23
CA ASN A 105 25.68 -7.14 -12.96
C ASN A 105 24.63 -7.21 -14.09
N SER A 106 23.82 -6.17 -14.28
CA SER A 106 22.70 -6.17 -15.24
C SER A 106 21.66 -7.27 -15.00
N ASP A 107 21.61 -7.84 -13.78
CA ASP A 107 20.56 -8.79 -13.43
C ASP A 107 19.21 -8.08 -13.37
N VAL A 108 18.18 -8.80 -13.77
CA VAL A 108 16.80 -8.32 -13.77
C VAL A 108 15.94 -9.35 -13.07
N TRP A 109 15.34 -8.97 -11.94
CA TRP A 109 14.43 -9.83 -11.20
C TRP A 109 13.00 -9.37 -11.43
N SER A 110 12.11 -10.29 -11.77
CA SER A 110 10.69 -9.95 -11.99
C SER A 110 9.99 -9.73 -10.66
N MET A 111 9.01 -8.83 -10.66
CA MET A 111 8.22 -8.50 -9.48
C MET A 111 6.73 -8.63 -9.83
N ASP A 112 6.01 -9.39 -9.01
CA ASP A 112 4.55 -9.50 -9.05
C ASP A 112 3.99 -9.17 -7.67
N GLY A 113 3.25 -8.06 -7.57
CA GLY A 113 2.84 -7.48 -6.30
C GLY A 113 4.05 -7.17 -5.40
N LEU A 114 4.15 -7.92 -4.29
CA LEU A 114 5.24 -7.85 -3.30
C LEU A 114 6.19 -9.06 -3.38
N THR A 115 6.03 -9.96 -4.35
CA THR A 115 6.91 -11.11 -4.53
C THR A 115 7.90 -10.82 -5.66
N ILE A 116 9.17 -11.14 -5.44
CA ILE A 116 10.26 -11.05 -6.41
C ILE A 116 10.69 -12.46 -6.82
N THR A 117 10.82 -12.68 -8.12
CA THR A 117 11.34 -13.93 -8.69
C THR A 117 12.66 -13.66 -9.40
N THR A 118 13.68 -14.42 -9.03
CA THR A 118 15.02 -14.35 -9.63
C THR A 118 15.11 -15.26 -10.86
N ALA A 119 16.16 -15.09 -11.66
CA ALA A 119 16.35 -15.86 -12.90
C ALA A 119 16.49 -17.37 -12.69
N ASP A 120 16.98 -17.81 -11.53
CA ASP A 120 17.08 -19.21 -11.10
C ASP A 120 15.75 -19.77 -10.53
N GLY A 121 14.70 -18.96 -10.47
CA GLY A 121 13.39 -19.34 -9.95
C GLY A 121 13.23 -19.21 -8.43
N SER A 122 14.24 -18.71 -7.72
CA SER A 122 14.13 -18.44 -6.28
C SER A 122 13.10 -17.32 -6.02
N LEU A 123 12.33 -17.46 -4.94
CA LEU A 123 11.26 -16.55 -4.56
C LEU A 123 11.61 -15.78 -3.29
N TYR A 124 11.39 -14.47 -3.33
CA TYR A 124 11.60 -13.55 -2.23
C TYR A 124 10.37 -12.69 -2.04
N ASP A 125 10.08 -12.32 -0.80
CA ASP A 125 8.96 -11.45 -0.46
C ASP A 125 9.46 -10.10 0.05
N LEU A 126 8.76 -9.04 -0.36
CA LEU A 126 8.91 -7.69 0.14
C LEU A 126 7.98 -7.51 1.36
N VAL A 127 8.59 -7.47 2.54
CA VAL A 127 7.86 -7.22 3.78
C VAL A 127 7.90 -5.74 4.08
N ILE A 128 6.73 -5.09 4.15
CA ILE A 128 6.64 -3.67 4.49
C ILE A 128 7.11 -3.48 5.95
N THR A 129 8.05 -2.55 6.16
CA THR A 129 8.59 -2.19 7.48
C THR A 129 8.22 -0.76 7.90
N GLY A 130 7.68 0.03 6.99
CA GLY A 130 7.12 1.35 7.28
C GLY A 130 6.75 2.09 6.00
N GLN A 131 6.33 3.35 6.15
CA GLN A 131 5.94 4.19 5.02
C GLN A 131 6.17 5.66 5.31
N ARG A 132 6.49 6.42 4.26
CA ARG A 132 6.44 7.88 4.29
C ARG A 132 5.08 8.39 3.80
N ILE A 133 4.40 9.16 4.64
CA ILE A 133 3.09 9.77 4.37
C ILE A 133 3.20 11.27 4.69
N ASN A 134 2.91 12.12 3.71
CA ASN A 134 2.98 13.59 3.85
C ASN A 134 4.31 14.10 4.45
N GLY A 135 5.43 13.50 4.02
CA GLY A 135 6.78 13.88 4.49
C GLY A 135 7.16 13.35 5.88
N ARG A 136 6.28 12.61 6.56
CA ARG A 136 6.57 11.95 7.83
C ARG A 136 6.75 10.46 7.64
N GLU A 137 7.74 9.89 8.32
CA GLU A 137 7.98 8.45 8.35
C GLU A 137 7.16 7.82 9.47
N TYR A 138 6.49 6.74 9.14
CA TYR A 138 5.72 5.91 10.06
C TYR A 138 6.31 4.50 10.02
N THR A 139 6.56 3.93 11.19
CA THR A 139 6.90 2.52 11.32
C THR A 139 5.68 1.67 11.05
N ASN A 140 5.90 0.41 10.64
CA ASN A 140 4.80 -0.52 10.46
C ASN A 140 4.03 -0.73 11.78
N ILE A 141 2.71 -0.89 11.72
CA ILE A 141 1.87 -1.25 12.85
C ILE A 141 1.90 -2.77 12.98
N ASP A 142 2.59 -3.26 14.01
CA ASP A 142 2.79 -4.67 14.33
C ASP A 142 2.09 -5.13 15.61
N ASP A 143 1.51 -4.20 16.36
CA ASP A 143 0.66 -4.47 17.52
C ASP A 143 -0.82 -4.68 17.10
N PRO A 144 -1.46 -5.81 17.48
CA PRO A 144 -2.85 -6.10 17.12
C PRO A 144 -3.85 -5.08 17.66
N ASP A 145 -3.62 -4.54 18.86
CA ASP A 145 -4.55 -3.62 19.52
C ASP A 145 -4.47 -2.23 18.88
N ALA A 146 -3.27 -1.76 18.55
CA ALA A 146 -3.05 -0.54 17.77
C ALA A 146 -3.65 -0.64 16.38
N TYR A 147 -3.49 -1.79 15.70
CA TYR A 147 -4.15 -2.04 14.42
C TYR A 147 -5.66 -1.94 14.54
N ARG A 148 -6.25 -2.60 15.55
CA ARG A 148 -7.70 -2.56 15.76
C ARG A 148 -8.19 -1.14 16.03
N ALA A 149 -7.52 -0.40 16.92
CA ALA A 149 -7.90 0.96 17.26
C ALA A 149 -7.90 1.87 16.01
N LEU A 150 -6.90 1.72 15.14
CA LEU A 150 -6.84 2.47 13.88
C LEU A 150 -7.92 2.02 12.88
N ALA A 151 -8.19 0.72 12.79
CA ALA A 151 -9.23 0.18 11.91
C ALA A 151 -10.62 0.68 12.32
N ASP A 152 -10.93 0.65 13.61
CA ASP A 152 -12.19 1.17 14.17
C ASP A 152 -12.28 2.70 13.95
N GLN A 153 -11.20 3.45 14.19
CA GLN A 153 -11.17 4.89 13.87
C GLN A 153 -11.40 5.18 12.39
N ALA A 154 -10.79 4.39 11.49
CA ALA A 154 -11.01 4.55 10.06
C ALA A 154 -12.47 4.27 9.70
N LEU A 155 -13.08 3.23 10.26
CA LEU A 155 -14.50 2.92 10.01
C LEU A 155 -15.40 4.06 10.49
N ILE A 156 -15.21 4.53 11.72
CA ILE A 156 -15.98 5.65 12.29
C ILE A 156 -15.80 6.92 11.45
N ALA A 157 -14.57 7.20 10.99
CA ALA A 157 -14.28 8.35 10.14
C ALA A 157 -15.00 8.24 8.79
N LEU A 158 -15.05 7.05 8.20
CA LEU A 158 -15.79 6.79 6.96
C LEU A 158 -17.30 7.00 7.16
N GLU A 159 -17.88 6.43 8.22
CA GLU A 159 -19.31 6.57 8.55
C GLU A 159 -19.71 8.02 8.83
N ASN A 160 -18.86 8.77 9.54
CA ASN A 160 -19.10 10.18 9.85
C ASN A 160 -18.70 11.14 8.73
N HIS A 161 -18.24 10.63 7.58
CA HIS A 161 -17.77 11.45 6.46
C HIS A 161 -16.58 12.36 6.84
N ASP A 162 -15.81 11.99 7.87
CA ASP A 162 -14.52 12.60 8.21
C ASP A 162 -13.41 12.00 7.32
N PHE A 163 -13.42 12.48 6.08
CA PHE A 163 -12.55 11.94 5.05
C PHE A 163 -11.08 12.28 5.25
N GLU A 164 -10.75 13.35 5.97
CA GLU A 164 -9.36 13.70 6.22
C GLU A 164 -8.71 12.67 7.15
N THR A 165 -9.41 12.31 8.22
CA THR A 165 -8.97 11.25 9.14
C THR A 165 -8.88 9.92 8.43
N TYR A 166 -9.91 9.57 7.65
CA TYR A 166 -9.91 8.32 6.87
C TYR A 166 -8.71 8.25 5.89
N ARG A 167 -8.46 9.33 5.14
CA ARG A 167 -7.34 9.42 4.19
C ARG A 167 -5.97 9.26 4.86
N ARG A 168 -5.83 9.67 6.12
CA ARG A 168 -4.60 9.49 6.90
C ARG A 168 -4.46 8.07 7.44
N ALA A 169 -5.57 7.45 7.86
CA ALA A 169 -5.57 6.10 8.43
C ALA A 169 -5.37 5.00 7.39
N ARG A 170 -5.99 5.12 6.21
CA ARG A 170 -5.92 4.11 5.13
C ARG A 170 -4.50 3.67 4.77
N PRO A 171 -3.54 4.55 4.44
CA PRO A 171 -2.18 4.11 4.08
C PRO A 171 -1.48 3.36 5.22
N LEU A 172 -1.72 3.75 6.47
CA LEU A 172 -1.18 3.06 7.64
C LEU A 172 -1.78 1.65 7.80
N LEU A 173 -3.08 1.49 7.57
CA LEU A 173 -3.75 0.18 7.59
C LEU A 173 -3.31 -0.72 6.43
N LEU A 174 -3.02 -0.16 5.26
CA LEU A 174 -2.50 -0.91 4.11
C LEU A 174 -1.06 -1.39 4.35
N ALA A 175 -0.22 -0.55 4.97
CA ALA A 175 1.15 -0.88 5.32
C ALA A 175 1.27 -1.83 6.53
N ALA A 176 0.24 -1.89 7.37
CA ALA A 176 0.20 -2.66 8.63
C ALA A 176 0.69 -4.11 8.45
N ALA A 177 1.26 -4.66 9.52
CA ALA A 177 1.60 -6.08 9.65
C ALA A 177 0.35 -6.98 9.61
N PHE A 178 -0.85 -6.41 9.62
CA PHE A 178 -2.10 -7.12 9.60
C PHE A 178 -2.90 -6.84 8.33
N LYS A 179 -3.79 -7.77 8.00
CA LYS A 179 -4.76 -7.65 6.93
C LYS A 179 -6.14 -8.08 7.40
N LYS A 180 -7.17 -7.41 6.87
CA LYS A 180 -8.57 -7.70 7.16
C LYS A 180 -8.91 -9.15 6.79
N CYS A 181 -9.77 -9.78 7.57
CA CYS A 181 -10.28 -11.12 7.29
C CYS A 181 -11.19 -11.10 6.08
N ALA A 182 -10.86 -11.85 5.03
CA ALA A 182 -11.68 -11.95 3.82
C ALA A 182 -13.05 -12.62 4.04
N VAL A 183 -13.24 -13.35 5.14
CA VAL A 183 -14.49 -14.09 5.44
C VAL A 183 -15.52 -13.19 6.11
N CYS A 184 -15.14 -12.57 7.24
CA CYS A 184 -16.06 -11.69 7.97
C CYS A 184 -15.96 -10.21 7.56
N LEU A 185 -14.89 -9.82 6.86
CA LEU A 185 -14.59 -8.43 6.48
C LEU A 185 -14.58 -7.48 7.68
N ASP A 186 -14.21 -7.99 8.86
CA ASP A 186 -14.29 -7.29 10.16
C ASP A 186 -15.69 -6.74 10.49
N ARG A 187 -16.74 -7.26 9.83
CA ARG A 187 -18.12 -6.85 10.09
C ARG A 187 -18.53 -7.34 11.47
N PHE A 188 -18.99 -6.42 12.30
CA PHE A 188 -19.37 -6.69 13.69
C PHE A 188 -20.27 -7.93 13.83
N THR A 189 -21.30 -8.06 12.98
CA THR A 189 -22.28 -9.16 13.02
C THR A 189 -21.72 -10.54 12.64
N LEU A 190 -20.59 -10.60 11.93
CA LEU A 190 -19.98 -11.85 11.46
C LEU A 190 -18.68 -12.15 12.20
N ARG A 191 -18.07 -11.15 12.81
CA ARG A 191 -16.72 -11.22 13.35
C ARG A 191 -16.62 -12.16 14.53
N GLU A 192 -17.51 -12.03 15.52
CA GLU A 192 -17.43 -12.76 16.80
C GLU A 192 -17.44 -14.29 16.59
N ASP A 193 -18.25 -14.76 15.65
CA ASP A 193 -18.38 -16.18 15.30
C ASP A 193 -17.46 -16.62 14.15
N CYS A 194 -16.58 -15.74 13.66
CA CYS A 194 -15.73 -16.04 12.52
C CYS A 194 -14.56 -16.96 12.92
N HIS A 195 -14.72 -18.25 12.66
CA HIS A 195 -13.66 -19.25 12.86
C HIS A 195 -12.40 -18.99 12.04
N ALA A 196 -12.52 -18.35 10.87
CA ALA A 196 -11.35 -18.06 10.06
C ALA A 196 -10.35 -17.19 10.84
N CYS A 197 -10.83 -16.13 11.50
CA CYS A 197 -9.99 -15.17 12.23
C CYS A 197 -10.09 -15.28 13.76
N ASN A 198 -10.74 -16.32 14.28
CA ASN A 198 -10.99 -16.52 15.70
C ASN A 198 -11.54 -15.26 16.41
N GLY A 199 -12.57 -14.63 15.83
CA GLY A 199 -13.17 -13.44 16.44
C GLY A 199 -12.41 -12.13 16.21
N ARG A 200 -11.22 -12.15 15.58
CA ARG A 200 -10.35 -10.98 15.48
C ARG A 200 -10.61 -10.07 14.29
N GLY A 201 -11.38 -10.47 13.28
CA GLY A 201 -11.63 -9.64 12.10
C GLY A 201 -10.43 -9.39 11.18
N PHE A 202 -9.21 -9.78 11.57
CA PHE A 202 -7.97 -9.61 10.81
C PHE A 202 -6.94 -10.72 11.12
N PHE A 203 -5.87 -10.77 10.34
CA PHE A 203 -4.75 -11.71 10.44
C PHE A 203 -3.41 -10.98 10.32
N ALA A 204 -2.34 -11.55 10.88
CA ALA A 204 -1.00 -11.12 10.52
C ALA A 204 -0.71 -11.46 9.04
N ARG A 205 0.05 -10.60 8.35
CA ARG A 205 0.59 -10.85 7.02
C ARG A 205 1.75 -11.84 7.13
N ASP A 206 1.87 -12.70 6.13
CA ASP A 206 2.96 -13.67 6.06
C ASP A 206 4.32 -12.96 6.18
N GLY A 207 5.22 -13.51 7.01
CA GLY A 207 6.52 -12.91 7.34
C GLY A 207 6.57 -12.15 8.67
N VAL A 208 5.43 -11.88 9.31
CA VAL A 208 5.37 -11.37 10.69
C VAL A 208 5.09 -12.54 11.62
N THR A 209 6.13 -13.17 12.15
CA THR A 209 5.99 -14.05 13.31
C THR A 209 5.55 -13.20 14.50
N SER A 210 4.25 -13.18 14.79
CA SER A 210 3.73 -12.67 16.06
C SER A 210 4.39 -13.45 17.20
N THR A 211 5.37 -12.84 17.85
CA THR A 211 5.79 -13.27 19.18
C THR A 211 4.63 -12.99 20.13
N VAL A 212 4.02 -14.08 20.60
CA VAL A 212 3.06 -14.12 21.71
C VAL A 212 3.66 -13.48 22.95
#